data_AF-A0A497NNQ6-F1
#
_entry.id   AF-A0A497NNQ6-F1
#
_cell.length_a   1.000
_cell.length_b   1.000
_cell.length_c   1.000
_cell.angle_alpha   90.00
_cell.angle_beta   90.00
_cell.angle_gamma   90.00
#
_symmetry.space_group_name_H-M   'P 1'
#
loop_
_entity.id
_entity.type
_entity.pdbx_description
1 polymer ?
#
loop_
_entity_poly.entity_id
_entity_poly.type
_entity_poly.pdbx_seq_one_letter_code
_entity_poly.pdbx_strand_id
1 'polypeptide(L)'
;MIDNIDRTLLYLIMEAEKTGQPISTWGLASLKAKTSTERNKLDGIYRYHLEQLAKKGLIIKKQYKKGKQKYTGFSINPRRLICSNGALFILANPILIYQCPYVEKCPSECKVSFYERKGKLIVKGCKLLKEAPQHVKQLIIEHLEKEKEKS
;
A
#
# COMPACT_ATOMS: atom_id res chain seq x y z
N MET A 1 14.90 3.06 3.71
CA MET A 1 13.99 3.55 4.77
C MET A 1 12.80 4.23 4.09
N ILE A 2 11.58 4.08 4.60
CA ILE A 2 10.37 4.79 4.13
C ILE A 2 10.31 6.10 4.93
N ASP A 3 10.31 7.24 4.27
CA ASP A 3 10.22 8.56 4.93
C ASP A 3 8.76 9.01 5.15
N ASN A 4 8.58 10.19 5.77
CA ASN A 4 7.25 10.71 6.08
C ASN A 4 6.40 11.03 4.85
N ILE A 5 7.03 11.34 3.71
CA ILE A 5 6.33 11.61 2.45
C ILE A 5 5.83 10.29 1.87
N ASP A 6 6.69 9.27 1.80
CA ASP A 6 6.30 7.93 1.38
C ASP A 6 5.10 7.41 2.19
N ARG A 7 5.12 7.59 3.52
CA ARG A 7 4.01 7.23 4.42
C ARG A 7 2.71 7.95 4.08
N THR A 8 2.79 9.26 3.91
CA THR A 8 1.63 10.09 3.58
C THR A 8 1.03 9.65 2.25
N LEU A 9 1.87 9.36 1.26
CA LEU A 9 1.44 8.90 -0.05
C LEU A 9 0.75 7.55 0.00
N LEU A 10 1.32 6.59 0.74
CA LEU A 10 0.68 5.29 0.95
C LEU A 10 -0.69 5.45 1.59
N TYR A 11 -0.81 6.26 2.65
CA TYR A 11 -2.10 6.55 3.28
C TYR A 11 -3.11 7.18 2.30
N LEU A 12 -2.69 8.18 1.51
CA LEU A 12 -3.57 8.85 0.57
C LEU A 12 -4.03 7.92 -0.58
N ILE A 13 -3.15 7.04 -1.07
CA ILE A 13 -3.52 6.03 -2.06
C ILE A 13 -4.53 5.05 -1.45
N MET A 14 -4.29 4.61 -0.22
CA MET A 14 -5.20 3.72 0.51
C MET A 14 -6.58 4.33 0.68
N GLU A 15 -6.68 5.60 1.09
CA GLU A 15 -7.97 6.27 1.20
C GLU A 15 -8.67 6.41 -0.17
N ALA A 16 -7.90 6.67 -1.24
CA ALA A 16 -8.46 6.75 -2.59
C ALA A 16 -8.98 5.39 -3.09
N GLU A 17 -8.36 4.27 -2.72
CA GLU A 17 -8.80 2.92 -3.12
C GLU A 17 -10.21 2.56 -2.61
N LYS A 18 -10.68 3.19 -1.51
CA LYS A 18 -12.08 3.03 -1.05
C LYS A 18 -13.10 3.52 -2.09
N THR A 19 -12.68 4.39 -3.00
CA THR A 19 -13.53 4.89 -4.10
C THR A 19 -13.55 3.94 -5.31
N GLY A 20 -12.74 2.87 -5.30
CA GLY A 20 -12.60 1.91 -6.40
C GLY A 20 -11.81 2.44 -7.61
N GLN A 21 -11.29 3.67 -7.56
CA GLN A 21 -10.55 4.26 -8.68
C GLN A 21 -9.07 4.49 -8.36
N PRO A 22 -8.14 4.14 -9.26
CA PRO A 22 -6.73 4.50 -9.13
C PRO A 22 -6.55 6.02 -9.09
N ILE A 23 -5.71 6.51 -8.19
CA ILE A 23 -5.44 7.94 -8.03
C ILE A 23 -4.14 8.34 -8.73
N SER A 24 -4.15 9.46 -9.46
CA SER A 24 -2.95 9.98 -10.12
C SER A 24 -2.09 10.82 -9.17
N THR A 25 -0.84 11.10 -9.54
CA THR A 25 0.03 12.01 -8.78
C THR A 25 -0.61 13.39 -8.62
N TRP A 26 -1.23 13.90 -9.69
CA TRP A 26 -1.96 15.16 -9.65
C TRP A 26 -3.14 15.13 -8.69
N GLY A 27 -3.89 14.02 -8.66
CA GLY A 27 -4.97 13.80 -7.69
C GLY A 27 -4.45 13.85 -6.27
N LEU A 28 -3.37 13.12 -5.97
CA LEU A 28 -2.73 13.11 -4.65
C LEU A 28 -2.25 14.50 -4.23
N ALA A 29 -1.60 15.25 -5.13
CA ALA A 29 -1.16 16.61 -4.88
C ALA A 29 -2.35 17.56 -4.60
N SER A 30 -3.46 17.38 -5.33
CA SER A 30 -4.67 18.18 -5.17
C SER A 30 -5.36 17.96 -3.82
N LEU A 31 -5.20 16.79 -3.19
CA LEU A 31 -5.76 16.51 -1.86
C LEU A 31 -5.07 17.29 -0.73
N LYS A 32 -3.85 17.79 -0.96
CA LYS A 32 -3.04 18.47 0.07
C LYS A 32 -2.78 19.94 -0.23
N ALA A 33 -2.72 20.32 -1.49
CA ALA A 33 -2.42 21.68 -1.89
C ALA A 33 -3.61 22.64 -1.67
N LYS A 34 -3.32 23.84 -1.17
CA LYS A 34 -4.28 24.93 -1.08
C LYS A 34 -4.24 25.86 -2.29
N THR A 35 -3.12 25.84 -3.04
CA THR A 35 -2.89 26.69 -4.22
C THR A 35 -2.38 25.88 -5.41
N SER A 36 -2.49 26.45 -6.62
CA SER A 36 -1.95 25.85 -7.85
C SER A 36 -0.43 25.71 -7.81
N THR A 37 0.29 26.70 -7.26
CA THR A 37 1.75 26.68 -7.12
C THR A 37 2.21 25.58 -6.17
N GLU A 38 1.55 25.46 -5.02
CA GLU A 38 1.84 24.39 -4.05
C GLU A 38 1.55 23.01 -4.65
N ARG A 39 0.46 22.86 -5.39
CA ARG A 39 0.12 21.61 -6.08
C ARG A 39 1.20 21.20 -7.07
N ASN A 40 1.70 22.13 -7.89
CA ASN A 40 2.74 21.82 -8.87
C ASN A 40 4.04 21.35 -8.19
N LYS A 41 4.40 21.98 -7.06
CA LYS A 41 5.55 21.56 -6.25
C LYS A 41 5.35 20.17 -5.66
N LEU A 42 4.18 19.91 -5.09
CA LEU A 42 3.83 18.60 -4.53
C LEU A 42 3.76 17.52 -5.61
N ASP A 43 3.25 17.80 -6.81
CA ASP A 43 3.21 16.84 -7.92
C ASP A 43 4.62 16.37 -8.29
N GLY A 44 5.59 17.27 -8.38
CA GLY A 44 6.99 16.94 -8.65
C GLY A 44 7.60 16.04 -7.57
N ILE A 45 7.41 16.41 -6.29
CA ILE A 45 7.89 15.63 -5.15
C ILE A 45 7.23 14.24 -5.15
N TYR A 46 5.90 14.19 -5.24
CA TYR A 46 5.14 12.95 -5.18
C TYR A 46 5.50 12.01 -6.33
N ARG A 47 5.74 12.54 -7.54
CA ARG A 47 6.16 11.70 -8.67
C ARG A 47 7.42 10.92 -8.31
N TYR A 48 8.46 11.58 -7.80
CA TYR A 48 9.70 10.92 -7.37
C TYR A 48 9.44 9.81 -6.35
N HIS A 49 8.71 10.11 -5.27
CA HIS A 49 8.44 9.14 -4.20
C HIS A 49 7.59 7.95 -4.69
N LEU A 50 6.56 8.20 -5.50
CA LEU A 50 5.72 7.14 -6.08
C LEU A 50 6.52 6.21 -7.00
N GLU A 51 7.51 6.73 -7.72
CA GLU A 51 8.42 5.88 -8.49
C GLU A 51 9.28 4.99 -7.61
N GLN A 52 9.81 5.52 -6.50
CA GLN A 52 10.59 4.73 -5.55
C GLN A 52 9.73 3.66 -4.87
N LEU A 53 8.50 4.01 -4.47
CA LEU A 53 7.53 3.06 -3.91
C LEU A 53 7.16 1.96 -4.91
N ALA A 54 6.99 2.30 -6.18
CA ALA A 54 6.72 1.33 -7.24
C ALA A 54 7.92 0.41 -7.48
N LYS A 55 9.16 0.94 -7.49
CA LYS A 55 10.40 0.14 -7.59
C LYS A 55 10.57 -0.83 -6.43
N LYS A 56 10.19 -0.43 -5.21
CA LYS A 56 10.13 -1.31 -4.03
C LYS A 56 8.98 -2.34 -4.11
N GLY A 57 8.07 -2.17 -5.07
CA GLY A 57 6.90 -3.01 -5.28
C GLY A 57 5.82 -2.79 -4.23
N LEU A 58 5.80 -1.66 -3.54
CA LEU A 58 4.79 -1.32 -2.51
C LEU A 58 3.49 -0.81 -3.13
N ILE A 59 3.58 -0.23 -4.32
CA ILE A 59 2.43 0.24 -5.11
C ILE A 59 2.56 -0.28 -6.54
N ILE A 60 1.43 -0.37 -7.23
CA ILE A 60 1.31 -0.79 -8.63
C ILE A 60 0.95 0.44 -9.46
N LYS A 61 1.69 0.66 -10.55
CA LYS A 61 1.34 1.65 -11.56
C LYS A 61 0.30 1.04 -12.51
N LYS A 62 -0.89 1.62 -12.57
CA LYS A 62 -1.97 1.21 -13.48
C LYS A 62 -2.22 2.29 -14.51
N GLN A 63 -2.22 1.94 -15.79
CA GLN A 63 -2.68 2.84 -16.84
C GLN A 63 -4.18 2.70 -16.99
N TYR A 64 -4.89 3.83 -17.00
CA TYR A 64 -6.34 3.86 -17.23
C TYR A 64 -6.68 4.95 -18.24
N LYS A 65 -7.80 4.77 -18.96
CA LYS A 65 -8.30 5.76 -19.91
C LYS A 65 -9.46 6.53 -19.28
N LYS A 66 -9.47 7.84 -19.47
CA LYS A 66 -10.63 8.69 -19.19
C LYS A 66 -10.92 9.48 -20.46
N GLY A 67 -11.95 9.07 -21.19
CA GLY A 67 -12.18 9.52 -22.57
C GLY A 67 -11.05 9.12 -23.50
N LYS A 68 -10.54 10.07 -24.30
CA LYS A 68 -9.41 9.84 -25.24
C LYS A 68 -8.03 9.90 -24.56
N GLN A 69 -7.94 10.35 -23.31
CA GLN A 69 -6.68 10.55 -22.61
C GLN A 69 -6.29 9.33 -21.76
N LYS A 70 -5.00 9.01 -21.76
CA LYS A 70 -4.39 7.98 -20.91
C LYS A 70 -3.82 8.63 -19.66
N TYR A 71 -4.11 8.04 -18.51
CA TYR A 71 -3.65 8.48 -17.20
C TYR A 71 -2.88 7.36 -16.53
N THR A 72 -1.91 7.73 -15.70
CA THR A 72 -1.22 6.80 -14.80
C THR A 72 -1.79 7.00 -13.40
N GLY A 73 -2.35 5.94 -12.86
CA GLY A 73 -2.83 5.86 -11.49
C GLY A 73 -1.96 4.93 -10.68
N PHE A 74 -2.06 5.09 -9.37
CA PHE A 74 -1.36 4.27 -8.41
C PHE A 74 -2.40 3.54 -7.56
N SER A 75 -2.17 2.25 -7.36
CA SER A 75 -2.89 1.43 -6.41
C SER A 75 -1.88 0.80 -5.47
N ILE A 76 -2.31 0.41 -4.29
CA ILE A 76 -1.45 -0.34 -3.39
C ILE A 76 -1.14 -1.71 -4.02
N ASN A 77 0.03 -2.26 -3.70
CA ASN A 77 0.32 -3.66 -4.00
C ASN A 77 -0.23 -4.56 -2.87
N PRO A 78 -1.32 -5.31 -3.09
CA PRO A 78 -1.94 -6.13 -2.06
C PRO A 78 -1.02 -7.26 -1.55
N ARG A 79 -0.02 -7.66 -2.34
CA ARG A 79 0.96 -8.69 -1.96
C ARG A 79 2.03 -8.17 -1.00
N ARG A 80 2.05 -6.87 -0.70
CA ARG A 80 2.94 -6.27 0.29
C ARG A 80 2.14 -5.91 1.53
N LEU A 81 2.76 -6.07 2.70
CA LEU A 81 2.22 -5.58 3.96
C LEU A 81 3.17 -4.48 4.46
N ILE A 82 2.63 -3.32 4.78
CA ILE A 82 3.43 -2.16 5.17
C ILE A 82 3.33 -2.00 6.67
N CYS A 83 4.45 -2.04 7.38
CA CYS A 83 4.55 -1.72 8.79
C CYS A 83 5.32 -0.40 8.92
N SER A 84 4.68 0.63 9.44
CA SER A 84 5.27 1.97 9.52
C SER A 84 4.72 2.73 10.71
N ASN A 85 5.58 3.27 11.58
CA ASN A 85 5.19 4.10 12.74
C ASN A 85 4.05 3.53 13.61
N GLY A 86 3.99 2.23 13.79
CA GLY A 86 2.99 1.65 14.68
C GLY A 86 1.63 1.54 14.02
N ALA A 87 1.57 1.57 12.70
CA ALA A 87 0.46 1.07 11.90
C ALA A 87 0.95 -0.10 11.02
N LEU A 88 0.32 -1.27 11.17
CA LEU A 88 0.35 -2.33 10.19
C LEU A 88 -0.79 -2.08 9.21
N PHE A 89 -0.43 -1.70 8.00
CA PHE A 89 -1.36 -1.64 6.90
C PHE A 89 -1.51 -3.04 6.33
N ILE A 90 -2.65 -3.65 6.62
CA ILE A 90 -3.09 -4.85 5.93
C ILE A 90 -3.78 -4.36 4.68
N LEU A 91 -3.08 -4.54 3.56
CA LEU A 91 -3.51 -4.05 2.25
C LEU A 91 -4.55 -5.00 1.67
N ALA A 92 -5.64 -5.21 2.43
CA ALA A 92 -6.80 -5.98 2.04
C ALA A 92 -7.84 -5.11 1.33
N ASN A 93 -8.85 -5.72 0.69
CA ASN A 93 -10.05 -5.01 0.24
C ASN A 93 -11.28 -5.58 0.99
N PRO A 94 -11.97 -4.81 1.87
CA PRO A 94 -11.62 -3.43 2.25
C PRO A 94 -10.34 -3.38 3.09
N ILE A 95 -9.69 -2.22 3.03
CA ILE A 95 -8.41 -1.97 3.69
C ILE A 95 -8.57 -1.96 5.20
N LEU A 96 -7.73 -2.72 5.90
CA LEU A 96 -7.71 -2.75 7.36
C LEU A 96 -6.39 -2.18 7.89
N ILE A 97 -6.50 -1.08 8.64
CA ILE A 97 -5.38 -0.44 9.32
C ILE A 97 -5.38 -0.93 10.75
N TYR A 98 -4.38 -1.72 11.12
CA TYR A 98 -4.17 -2.15 12.50
C TYR A 98 -3.09 -1.31 13.16
N GLN A 99 -3.27 -0.96 14.42
CA GLN A 99 -2.18 -0.42 15.22
C GLN A 99 -1.13 -1.54 15.41
N CYS A 100 0.11 -1.28 15.03
CA CYS A 100 1.25 -2.17 15.21
C CYS A 100 1.83 -1.95 16.61
N PRO A 101 1.69 -2.91 17.54
CA PRO A 101 2.24 -2.80 18.89
C PRO A 101 3.76 -3.02 18.93
N TYR A 102 4.39 -3.30 17.80
CA TYR A 102 5.82 -3.60 17.69
C TYR A 102 6.57 -2.55 16.85
N VAL A 103 6.14 -1.29 16.90
CA VAL A 103 6.74 -0.19 16.10
C VAL A 103 8.26 -0.11 16.27
N GLU A 104 8.74 -0.34 17.48
CA GLU A 104 10.16 -0.30 17.84
C GLU A 104 10.96 -1.49 17.26
N LYS A 105 10.27 -2.56 16.84
CA LYS A 105 10.88 -3.82 16.38
C LYS A 105 10.75 -4.06 14.86
N CYS A 106 9.89 -3.33 14.14
CA CYS A 106 9.84 -3.39 12.66
C CYS A 106 9.98 -1.97 12.07
N PRO A 107 11.22 -1.44 11.95
CA PRO A 107 11.44 -0.03 11.66
C PRO A 107 11.19 0.41 10.21
N SER A 108 11.09 -0.48 9.22
CA SER A 108 11.03 0.02 7.83
C SER A 108 10.48 -0.86 6.73
N GLU A 109 10.44 -2.19 6.85
CA GLU A 109 9.88 -3.04 5.79
C GLU A 109 9.78 -4.48 6.29
N CYS A 110 8.57 -4.93 6.64
CA CYS A 110 8.34 -6.32 6.95
C CYS A 110 8.09 -7.03 5.60
N LYS A 111 9.15 -7.58 4.98
CA LYS A 111 9.03 -8.36 3.73
C LYS A 111 8.34 -9.68 4.03
N VAL A 112 7.06 -9.74 3.70
CA VAL A 112 6.28 -10.96 3.86
C VAL A 112 6.36 -11.75 2.56
N SER A 113 6.80 -13.00 2.66
CA SER A 113 6.68 -13.98 1.60
C SER A 113 5.67 -15.03 2.00
N PHE A 114 4.82 -15.39 1.04
CA PHE A 114 3.79 -16.40 1.20
C PHE A 114 4.15 -17.57 0.32
N TYR A 115 4.08 -18.77 0.88
CA TYR A 115 4.23 -19.99 0.10
C TYR A 115 3.28 -21.05 0.63
N GLU A 116 2.87 -21.94 -0.24
CA GLU A 116 1.95 -23.01 0.11
C GLU A 116 2.74 -24.26 0.48
N ARG A 117 2.37 -24.90 1.58
CA ARG A 117 2.93 -26.19 1.97
C ARG A 117 1.83 -27.08 2.51
N LYS A 118 1.58 -28.21 1.83
CA LYS A 118 0.51 -29.17 2.18
C LYS A 118 -0.87 -28.51 2.24
N GLY A 119 -1.22 -27.68 1.25
CA GLY A 119 -2.52 -27.00 1.19
C GLY A 119 -2.72 -25.90 2.24
N LYS A 120 -1.67 -25.49 2.96
CA LYS A 120 -1.73 -24.40 3.95
C LYS A 120 -0.84 -23.23 3.49
N LEU A 121 -1.39 -22.01 3.54
CA LEU A 121 -0.64 -20.79 3.32
C LEU A 121 0.31 -20.55 4.50
N ILE A 122 1.62 -20.59 4.25
CA ILE A 122 2.65 -20.28 5.24
C ILE A 122 3.17 -18.87 4.99
N VAL A 123 3.21 -18.10 6.08
CA VAL A 123 3.71 -16.72 6.10
C VAL A 123 5.15 -16.69 6.64
N LYS A 124 6.09 -16.15 5.86
CA LYS A 124 7.50 -15.99 6.24
C LYS A 124 7.90 -14.51 6.18
N GLY A 125 8.80 -14.10 7.06
CA GLY A 125 9.48 -12.79 6.98
C GLY A 125 8.92 -11.63 7.81
N CYS A 126 7.79 -11.78 8.51
CA CYS A 126 7.29 -10.77 9.44
C CYS A 126 6.96 -11.37 10.81
N LYS A 127 7.73 -10.99 11.84
CA LYS A 127 7.51 -11.42 13.24
C LYS A 127 6.14 -10.97 13.76
N LEU A 128 5.72 -9.77 13.38
CA LEU A 128 4.41 -9.21 13.73
C LEU A 128 3.26 -10.07 13.21
N LEU A 129 3.36 -10.60 12.00
CA LEU A 129 2.35 -11.49 11.42
C LEU A 129 2.31 -12.86 12.09
N LYS A 130 3.47 -13.38 12.53
CA LYS A 130 3.54 -14.63 13.31
C LYS A 130 2.89 -14.47 14.69
N GLU A 131 3.08 -13.30 15.31
CA GLU A 131 2.59 -12.99 16.66
C GLU A 131 1.23 -12.29 16.66
N ALA A 132 0.67 -11.96 15.48
CA ALA A 132 -0.62 -11.32 15.36
C ALA A 132 -1.76 -12.21 15.88
N PRO A 133 -2.86 -11.61 16.39
CA PRO A 133 -4.08 -12.34 16.72
C PRO A 133 -4.59 -13.17 15.55
N GLN A 134 -5.26 -14.29 15.84
CA GLN A 134 -5.69 -15.26 14.82
C GLN A 134 -6.62 -14.66 13.76
N HIS A 135 -7.53 -13.76 14.15
CA HIS A 135 -8.44 -13.08 13.23
C HIS A 135 -7.70 -12.22 12.20
N VAL A 136 -6.59 -11.57 12.60
CA VAL A 136 -5.74 -10.77 11.70
C VAL A 136 -5.06 -11.66 10.67
N LYS A 137 -4.56 -12.82 11.11
CA LYS A 137 -3.94 -13.81 10.23
C LYS A 137 -4.94 -14.33 9.20
N GLN A 138 -6.17 -14.64 9.63
CA GLN A 138 -7.24 -15.09 8.73
C GLN A 138 -7.59 -14.04 7.68
N LEU A 139 -7.79 -12.79 8.08
CA LEU A 139 -8.06 -11.68 7.14
C LEU A 139 -6.98 -11.51 6.07
N ILE A 140 -5.70 -11.63 6.47
CA ILE A 140 -4.58 -11.59 5.53
C ILE A 140 -4.62 -12.79 4.58
N ILE A 141 -4.85 -14.01 5.09
CA ILE A 141 -4.95 -15.23 4.28
C ILE A 141 -6.08 -15.12 3.25
N GLU A 142 -7.29 -14.78 3.70
CA GLU A 142 -8.47 -14.61 2.83
C GLU A 142 -8.23 -13.57 1.73
N HIS A 143 -7.58 -12.46 2.09
CA HIS A 143 -7.26 -11.44 1.10
C HIS A 143 -6.29 -11.96 0.02
N LEU A 144 -5.26 -12.70 0.43
CA LEU A 144 -4.26 -13.23 -0.49
C LEU A 144 -4.80 -14.35 -1.37
N GLU A 145 -5.72 -15.17 -0.84
CA GLU A 145 -6.43 -16.19 -1.61
C GLU A 145 -7.28 -15.55 -2.72
N LYS A 146 -8.03 -14.48 -2.40
CA LYS A 146 -8.79 -13.71 -3.40
C LYS A 146 -7.91 -13.07 -4.48
N GLU A 147 -6.66 -12.72 -4.17
CA GLU A 147 -5.72 -12.18 -5.16
C GLU A 147 -5.07 -13.26 -6.04
N LYS A 148 -4.99 -14.51 -5.55
CA LYS A 148 -4.59 -15.68 -6.38
C LYS A 148 -5.63 -15.95 -7.47
N GLU A 149 -6.92 -15.84 -7.15
CA GLU A 149 -8.02 -16.10 -8.11
C GLU A 149 -8.09 -15.07 -9.24
N LYS A 150 -7.46 -13.89 -9.08
CA LYS A 150 -7.43 -12.82 -10.08
C LYS A 150 -6.18 -12.82 -10.98
N SER A 151 -5.20 -13.68 -10.70
CA SER A 151 -3.92 -13.78 -11.43
C SER A 151 -3.92 -14.97 -12.38
#